data_AF-A0A2D7ZFY2-F1
#
_entry.id   AF-A0A2D7ZFY2-F1
#
_cell.length_a   1.000
_cell.length_b   1.000
_cell.length_c   1.000
_cell.angle_alpha   90.00
_cell.angle_beta   90.00
_cell.angle_gamma   90.00
#
_symmetry.space_group_name_H-M   'P 1'
#
loop_
_entity.id
_entity.type
_entity.pdbx_description
1 polymer ?
#
loop_
_entity_poly.entity_id
_entity_poly.type
_entity_poly.pdbx_seq_one_letter_code
_entity_poly.pdbx_strand_id
1 'polypeptide(L)'
;MGRLAFAAVATAALCVYGAGSARAEPRADVSGELSGDLRERIVRAIGEADRPVENRFQARRRARDAAEDAVAVLRSEGYYAYAVEAEVSESDPPRSVVAVAPGPRFVFADPAVEWTGEAPDQETRTEAIDAMEL
;
A
#
# COMPACT_ATOMS: atom_id res chain seq x y z
N MET A 1 -35.47 35.48 -36.64
CA MET A 1 -34.23 34.72 -36.32
C MET A 1 -33.48 35.44 -35.22
N GLY A 2 -33.65 35.07 -33.94
CA GLY A 2 -32.98 35.83 -32.86
C GLY A 2 -33.41 35.59 -31.42
N ARG A 3 -34.08 34.47 -31.09
CA ARG A 3 -34.49 34.18 -29.69
C ARG A 3 -34.18 32.76 -29.19
N LEU A 4 -33.56 31.92 -30.02
CA LEU A 4 -33.17 30.55 -29.64
C LEU A 4 -31.69 30.39 -29.27
N ALA A 5 -30.87 31.43 -29.45
CA ALA A 5 -29.43 31.37 -29.19
C ALA A 5 -29.04 31.58 -27.72
N PHE A 6 -29.93 32.09 -26.86
CA PHE A 6 -29.60 32.41 -25.46
C PHE A 6 -29.79 31.25 -24.48
N ALA A 7 -30.54 30.21 -24.84
CA ALA A 7 -30.78 29.07 -23.94
C ALA A 7 -29.61 28.06 -23.90
N ALA A 8 -28.83 27.96 -24.98
CA ALA A 8 -27.72 27.00 -25.07
C ALA A 8 -26.43 27.46 -24.34
N VAL A 9 -26.28 28.76 -24.04
CA VAL A 9 -25.08 29.29 -23.38
C VAL A 9 -25.16 29.15 -21.86
N ALA A 10 -26.36 29.09 -21.27
CA ALA A 10 -26.53 28.99 -19.81
C ALA A 10 -26.20 27.58 -19.26
N THR A 11 -26.33 26.52 -20.06
CA THR A 11 -26.08 25.14 -19.60
C THR A 11 -24.61 24.74 -19.65
N ALA A 12 -23.79 25.37 -20.49
CA ALA A 12 -22.36 25.05 -20.60
C ALA A 12 -21.52 25.66 -19.46
N ALA A 13 -22.01 26.72 -18.79
CA ALA A 13 -21.27 27.40 -17.72
C ALA A 13 -21.27 26.64 -16.38
N LEU A 14 -22.22 25.72 -16.17
CA LEU A 14 -22.34 24.97 -14.90
C LEU A 14 -21.39 23.76 -14.80
N CYS A 15 -20.85 23.25 -15.92
CA CYS A 15 -19.95 22.10 -15.90
C CYS A 15 -18.50 22.45 -15.55
N VAL A 16 -18.11 23.72 -15.65
CA VAL A 16 -16.70 24.14 -15.42
C VAL A 16 -16.41 24.39 -13.94
N TYR A 17 -17.42 24.73 -13.12
CA TYR A 17 -17.20 25.07 -11.71
C TYR A 17 -17.11 23.86 -10.76
N GLY A 18 -17.45 22.66 -11.24
CA GLY A 18 -17.42 21.41 -10.45
C GLY A 18 -16.17 20.54 -10.66
N ALA A 19 -15.34 20.86 -11.65
CA ALA A 19 -14.12 20.12 -11.95
C ALA A 19 -12.94 20.60 -11.10
N GLY A 20 -13.11 20.65 -9.77
CA GLY A 20 -11.96 20.46 -8.90
C GLY A 20 -11.42 19.08 -9.24
N SER A 21 -10.22 18.98 -9.78
CA SER A 21 -9.56 17.70 -10.00
C SER A 21 -9.52 16.97 -8.67
N ALA A 22 -10.43 16.02 -8.48
CA ALA A 22 -10.42 15.07 -7.37
C ALA A 22 -9.21 14.15 -7.60
N ARG A 23 -8.03 14.70 -7.38
CA ARG A 23 -6.81 13.93 -7.34
C ARG A 23 -6.91 13.16 -6.04
N ALA A 24 -7.07 11.85 -6.16
CA ALA A 24 -7.17 11.01 -5.01
C ALA A 24 -5.88 11.13 -4.19
N GLU A 25 -6.05 11.53 -2.93
CA GLU A 25 -4.94 11.71 -2.00
C GLU A 25 -4.71 10.39 -1.26
N PRO A 26 -3.47 9.98 -1.01
CA PRO A 26 -3.20 8.76 -0.25
C PRO A 26 -3.79 8.88 1.17
N ARG A 27 -4.28 7.77 1.73
CA ARG A 27 -4.80 7.75 3.12
C ARG A 27 -3.73 8.13 4.13
N ALA A 28 -2.48 7.77 3.89
CA ALA A 28 -1.36 8.21 4.68
C ALA A 28 -0.12 8.41 3.80
N ASP A 29 0.70 9.40 4.15
CA ASP A 29 2.03 9.55 3.58
C ASP A 29 2.93 8.44 4.12
N VAL A 30 3.77 7.84 3.26
CA VAL A 30 4.74 6.83 3.67
C VAL A 30 6.12 7.48 3.78
N SER A 31 6.80 7.31 4.92
CA SER A 31 8.17 7.80 5.15
C SER A 31 9.12 6.65 5.50
N GLY A 32 10.42 6.93 5.50
CA GLY A 32 11.48 5.94 5.73
C GLY A 32 12.23 5.52 4.46
N GLU A 33 13.32 4.79 4.65
CA GLU A 33 14.20 4.32 3.57
C GLU A 33 13.66 3.01 3.01
N LEU A 34 13.07 3.10 1.81
CA LEU A 34 12.39 2.01 1.11
C LEU A 34 12.88 1.97 -0.34
N SER A 35 12.97 0.77 -0.91
CA SER A 35 13.04 0.67 -2.37
C SER A 35 11.78 1.24 -3.01
N GLY A 36 11.88 1.73 -4.25
CA GLY A 36 10.75 2.30 -4.99
C GLY A 36 9.57 1.33 -5.08
N ASP A 37 9.86 0.08 -5.46
CA ASP A 37 8.84 -0.96 -5.63
C ASP A 37 8.13 -1.31 -4.32
N LEU A 38 8.87 -1.41 -3.20
CA LEU A 38 8.28 -1.71 -1.90
C LEU A 38 7.39 -0.56 -1.43
N ARG A 39 7.87 0.69 -1.60
CA ARG A 39 7.07 1.89 -1.31
C ARG A 39 5.78 1.91 -2.14
N GLU A 40 5.86 1.60 -3.42
CA GLU A 40 4.67 1.60 -4.29
C GLU A 40 3.66 0.55 -3.86
N ARG A 41 4.10 -0.67 -3.52
CA ARG A 41 3.21 -1.72 -2.99
C ARG A 41 2.53 -1.30 -1.70
N ILE A 42 3.27 -0.69 -0.78
CA ILE A 42 2.73 -0.16 0.49
C ILE A 42 1.69 0.94 0.22
N VAL A 43 2.02 1.94 -0.60
CA VAL A 43 1.09 3.04 -0.95
C VAL A 43 -0.18 2.49 -1.60
N ARG A 44 -0.04 1.51 -2.51
CA ARG A 44 -1.17 0.86 -3.17
C ARG A 44 -2.07 0.12 -2.17
N ALA A 45 -1.49 -0.56 -1.19
CA ALA A 45 -2.25 -1.27 -0.16
C ALA A 45 -2.97 -0.31 0.79
N ILE A 46 -2.31 0.78 1.21
CA ILE A 46 -2.91 1.84 2.03
C ILE A 46 -4.11 2.47 1.31
N GLY A 47 -3.98 2.70 0.00
CA GLY A 47 -5.02 3.24 -0.85
C GLY A 47 -5.28 4.73 -0.64
N GLU A 48 -6.43 5.18 -1.16
CA GLU A 48 -6.79 6.59 -1.30
C GLU A 48 -7.86 7.02 -0.29
N ALA A 49 -7.84 8.28 0.11
CA ALA A 49 -8.79 8.86 1.04
C ALA A 49 -9.98 9.46 0.31
N ASP A 50 -11.20 9.07 0.71
CA ASP A 50 -12.42 9.66 0.18
C ASP A 50 -12.59 11.13 0.56
N ARG A 51 -12.07 11.51 1.73
CA ARG A 51 -12.21 12.84 2.31
C ARG A 51 -10.96 13.27 3.09
N PRO A 52 -10.63 14.57 3.07
CA PRO A 52 -9.58 15.13 3.90
C PRO A 52 -9.77 14.83 5.39
N VAL A 53 -8.66 14.86 6.12
CA VAL A 53 -8.62 14.82 7.58
C VAL A 53 -9.12 16.14 8.17
N GLU A 54 -10.06 16.05 9.11
CA GLU A 54 -10.68 17.22 9.78
C GLU A 54 -9.96 17.58 11.09
N ASN A 55 -9.31 16.62 11.74
CA ASN A 55 -8.64 16.82 13.02
C ASN A 55 -7.52 15.79 13.28
N ARG A 56 -6.67 16.08 14.29
CA ARG A 56 -5.54 15.21 14.66
C ARG A 56 -5.96 13.80 15.12
N PHE A 57 -7.12 13.63 15.75
CA PHE A 57 -7.57 12.31 16.17
C PHE A 57 -7.92 11.42 14.98
N GLN A 58 -8.59 11.98 13.97
CA GLN A 58 -8.87 11.29 12.73
C GLN A 58 -7.58 10.95 11.97
N ALA A 59 -6.64 11.90 11.87
CA ALA A 59 -5.34 11.66 11.26
C ALA A 59 -4.59 10.52 11.96
N ARG A 60 -4.58 10.50 13.31
CA ARG A 60 -3.96 9.43 14.08
C ARG A 60 -4.62 8.07 13.86
N ARG A 61 -5.96 8.03 13.78
CA ARG A 61 -6.68 6.79 13.46
C ARG A 61 -6.30 6.28 12.08
N ARG A 62 -6.34 7.16 11.08
CA ARG A 62 -6.01 6.82 9.69
C ARG A 62 -4.55 6.36 9.53
N ALA A 63 -3.61 6.96 10.25
CA ALA A 63 -2.22 6.53 10.29
C ALA A 63 -2.07 5.11 10.87
N ARG A 64 -2.86 4.75 11.90
CA ARG A 64 -2.85 3.39 12.49
C ARG A 64 -3.41 2.36 11.51
N ASP A 65 -4.55 2.65 10.90
CA ASP A 65 -5.15 1.75 9.91
C ASP A 65 -4.17 1.54 8.72
N ALA A 66 -3.54 2.61 8.23
CA ALA A 66 -2.54 2.53 7.17
C ALA A 66 -1.26 1.79 7.58
N ALA A 67 -0.87 1.86 8.86
CA ALA A 67 0.26 1.09 9.38
C ALA A 67 -0.02 -0.42 9.37
N GLU A 68 -1.27 -0.85 9.64
CA GLU A 68 -1.67 -2.25 9.54
C GLU A 68 -1.58 -2.75 8.08
N ASP A 69 -2.03 -1.94 7.12
CA ASP A 69 -1.91 -2.23 5.68
C ASP A 69 -0.43 -2.36 5.26
N ALA A 70 0.42 -1.44 5.72
CA ALA A 70 1.87 -1.50 5.45
C ALA A 70 2.54 -2.75 6.05
N VAL A 71 2.15 -3.14 7.27
CA VAL A 71 2.63 -4.37 7.93
C VAL A 71 2.24 -5.61 7.14
N ALA A 72 1.02 -5.66 6.60
CA ALA A 72 0.58 -6.79 5.78
C ALA A 72 1.47 -6.96 4.53
N VAL A 73 1.78 -5.86 3.84
CA VAL A 73 2.68 -5.86 2.68
C VAL A 73 4.10 -6.28 3.07
N LEU A 74 4.67 -5.72 4.14
CA LEU A 74 6.02 -6.08 4.58
C LEU A 74 6.15 -7.59 4.83
N ARG A 75 5.16 -8.19 5.51
CA ARG A 75 5.13 -9.63 5.78
C ARG A 75 4.99 -10.45 4.50
N SER A 76 4.15 -10.04 3.55
CA SER A 76 4.01 -10.75 2.27
C SER A 76 5.28 -10.67 1.42
N GLU A 77 6.07 -9.62 1.58
CA GLU A 77 7.35 -9.45 0.88
C GLU A 77 8.54 -10.12 1.60
N GLY A 78 8.33 -10.71 2.78
CA GLY A 78 9.36 -11.40 3.56
C GLY A 78 10.14 -10.49 4.51
N TYR A 79 9.69 -9.26 4.75
CA TYR A 79 10.23 -8.41 5.81
C TYR A 79 9.50 -8.73 7.12
N TYR A 80 10.17 -9.43 8.03
CA TYR A 80 9.62 -9.79 9.35
C TYR A 80 10.28 -9.03 10.51
N ALA A 81 11.48 -8.48 10.29
CA ALA A 81 12.22 -7.68 11.26
C ALA A 81 12.02 -6.17 11.05
N TYR A 82 10.80 -5.78 10.66
CA TYR A 82 10.46 -4.39 10.39
C TYR A 82 10.15 -3.60 11.66
N ALA A 83 10.23 -2.27 11.54
CA ALA A 83 9.59 -1.32 12.44
C ALA A 83 8.62 -0.44 11.64
N VAL A 84 7.41 -0.25 12.16
CA VAL A 84 6.38 0.61 11.57
C VAL A 84 5.78 1.48 12.67
N GLU A 85 5.76 2.79 12.45
CA GLU A 85 5.21 3.77 13.39
C GLU A 85 4.11 4.61 12.72
N ALA A 86 3.00 4.76 13.44
CA ALA A 86 1.86 5.59 13.01
C ALA A 86 1.98 6.99 13.62
N GLU A 87 2.20 7.97 12.75
CA GLU A 87 2.50 9.36 13.12
C GLU A 87 1.44 10.33 12.60
N VAL A 88 1.41 11.51 13.21
CA VAL A 88 0.60 12.65 12.73
C VAL A 88 1.52 13.84 12.59
N SER A 89 1.59 14.41 11.39
CA SER A 89 2.43 15.57 11.13
C SER A 89 2.02 16.77 12.00
N GLU A 90 2.94 17.72 12.17
CA GLU A 90 2.65 19.00 12.83
C GLU A 90 2.07 20.06 11.87
N SER A 91 1.80 19.68 10.61
CA SER A 91 1.19 20.59 9.63
C SER A 91 -0.26 20.92 9.97
N ASP A 92 -0.74 22.02 9.39
CA ASP A 92 -2.15 22.39 9.37
C ASP A 92 -2.65 22.42 7.91
N PRO A 93 -3.56 21.52 7.49
CA PRO A 93 -4.19 20.47 8.28
C PRO A 93 -3.23 19.31 8.66
N PRO A 94 -3.53 18.56 9.73
CA PRO A 94 -2.67 17.47 10.22
C PRO A 94 -2.69 16.27 9.28
N ARG A 95 -1.55 15.81 8.78
CA ARG A 95 -1.47 14.64 7.88
C ARG A 95 -1.22 13.35 8.64
N SER A 96 -1.72 12.25 8.06
CA SER A 96 -1.49 10.89 8.55
C SER A 96 -0.19 10.38 7.94
N VAL A 97 0.76 9.90 8.74
CA VAL A 97 2.07 9.45 8.26
C VAL A 97 2.35 8.06 8.79
N VAL A 98 2.91 7.18 7.96
CA VAL A 98 3.41 5.85 8.34
C VAL A 98 4.91 5.83 8.09
N ALA A 99 5.69 5.82 9.17
CA ALA A 99 7.15 5.66 9.09
C ALA A 99 7.51 4.18 9.06
N VAL A 100 8.29 3.78 8.06
CA VAL A 100 8.62 2.37 7.82
C VAL A 100 10.13 2.16 7.74
N ALA A 101 10.63 1.20 8.53
CA ALA A 101 11.95 0.61 8.39
C ALA A 101 11.80 -0.90 8.14
N PRO A 102 12.03 -1.40 6.91
CA PRO A 102 11.75 -2.80 6.57
C PRO A 102 12.62 -3.83 7.30
N GLY A 103 13.86 -3.47 7.62
CA GLY A 103 14.87 -4.42 8.07
C GLY A 103 15.33 -5.38 6.96
N PRO A 104 16.02 -6.48 7.31
CA PRO A 104 16.43 -7.50 6.34
C PRO A 104 15.23 -8.24 5.75
N ARG A 105 15.35 -8.63 4.48
CA ARG A 105 14.41 -9.54 3.83
C ARG A 105 14.77 -10.98 4.18
N PHE A 106 13.78 -11.75 4.63
CA PHE A 106 13.90 -13.17 4.88
C PHE A 106 13.63 -13.93 3.58
N VAL A 107 14.42 -14.99 3.36
CA VAL A 107 14.27 -15.92 2.23
C VAL A 107 14.02 -17.32 2.79
N PHE A 108 13.52 -18.22 1.95
CA PHE A 108 13.42 -19.62 2.33
C PHE A 108 14.82 -20.21 2.50
N ALA A 109 14.99 -21.03 3.54
CA ALA A 109 16.14 -21.91 3.66
C ALA A 109 15.88 -23.19 2.85
N ASP A 110 16.92 -24.00 2.67
CA ASP A 110 16.80 -25.29 1.99
C ASP A 110 15.69 -26.14 2.62
N PRO A 111 14.79 -26.73 1.81
CA PRO A 111 13.65 -27.49 2.32
C PRO A 111 14.12 -28.79 2.98
N ALA A 112 13.59 -29.07 4.17
CA ALA A 112 13.71 -30.38 4.80
C ALA A 112 12.51 -31.25 4.41
N VAL A 113 12.74 -32.26 3.56
CA VAL A 113 11.68 -33.15 3.06
C VAL A 113 11.62 -34.44 3.89
N GLU A 114 10.46 -34.69 4.49
CA GLU A 114 10.12 -35.94 5.15
C GLU A 114 9.20 -36.79 4.27
N TRP A 115 9.51 -38.07 4.13
CA TRP A 115 8.75 -39.02 3.31
C TRP A 115 7.81 -39.84 4.17
N THR A 116 6.54 -39.92 3.79
CA THR A 116 5.58 -40.82 4.42
C THR A 116 5.69 -42.22 3.81
N GLY A 117 6.13 -43.20 4.59
CA GLY A 117 6.33 -44.58 4.14
C GLY A 117 7.80 -44.90 3.87
N GLU A 118 8.08 -45.80 2.93
CA GLU A 118 9.45 -46.09 2.52
C GLU A 118 9.99 -44.92 1.70
N ALA A 119 11.14 -44.37 2.12
CA ALA A 119 11.76 -43.27 1.42
C ALA A 119 12.25 -43.73 0.04
N PRO A 120 12.05 -42.93 -1.03
CA PRO A 120 12.49 -43.27 -2.37
C PRO A 120 14.03 -43.36 -2.44
N ASP A 121 14.58 -43.86 -3.54
CA ASP A 121 16.03 -43.88 -3.75
C ASP A 121 16.64 -42.46 -3.81
N GLN A 122 17.97 -42.39 -3.77
CA GLN A 122 18.69 -41.11 -3.66
C GLN A 122 18.53 -40.22 -4.91
N GLU A 123 18.43 -40.82 -6.09
CA GLU A 123 18.24 -40.09 -7.35
C GLU A 123 16.89 -39.39 -7.33
N THR A 124 15.83 -40.14 -7.05
CA THR A 124 14.47 -39.63 -6.91
C THR A 124 14.36 -38.55 -5.83
N ARG A 125 15.08 -38.68 -4.71
CA ARG A 125 15.11 -37.63 -3.67
C ARG A 125 15.74 -36.35 -4.17
N THR A 126 16.85 -36.45 -4.91
CA THR A 126 17.55 -35.29 -5.46
C THR A 126 16.65 -34.57 -6.47
N GLU A 127 16.05 -35.32 -7.40
CA GLU A 127 15.10 -34.77 -8.37
C GLU A 127 13.92 -34.05 -7.70
N ALA A 128 13.40 -34.60 -6.60
CA ALA A 128 12.30 -34.00 -5.86
C ALA A 128 12.67 -32.65 -5.20
N ILE A 129 13.91 -32.50 -4.72
CA ILE A 129 14.40 -31.23 -4.17
C ILE A 129 14.63 -30.23 -5.30
N ASP A 130 15.28 -30.65 -6.39
CA ASP A 130 15.57 -29.79 -7.54
C ASP A 130 14.27 -29.26 -8.19
N ALA A 131 13.22 -30.07 -8.21
CA ALA A 131 11.91 -29.69 -8.74
C ALA A 131 11.18 -28.60 -7.93
N MET A 132 11.64 -28.26 -6.71
CA MET A 132 11.01 -27.22 -5.90
C MET A 132 11.37 -25.79 -6.35
N GLU A 133 12.44 -25.61 -7.14
CA GLU A 133 12.87 -24.32 -7.71
C GLU A 133 12.94 -23.16 -6.69
N LEU A 134 13.42 -23.44 -5.46
CA LEU A 134 13.49 -22.47 -4.35
C LEU A 134 14.76 -21.59 -4.36
#